data_AF-A0A414SJK5-F1
#
_entry.id   AF-A0A414SJK5-F1
#
_cell.length_a   1.000
_cell.length_b   1.000
_cell.length_c   1.000
_cell.angle_alpha   90.00
_cell.angle_beta   90.00
_cell.angle_gamma   90.00
#
_symmetry.space_group_name_H-M   'P 1'
#
loop_
_entity.id
_entity.type
_entity.pdbx_description
1 polymer ?
#
loop_
_entity_poly.entity_id
_entity_poly.type
_entity_poly.pdbx_seq_one_letter_code
_entity_poly.pdbx_strand_id
1 'polypeptide(L)'
;MDLDENGSDELVILNSDGDVYDIYIQKDGQIKKIFQSSNYREGAWLVEGNLICHRATGGAGYHVISVYKLENGSLKTVESLTVDTKVNREDTGKLNEMEQKYSDMEMNVLFNPLSES
;
A
#
# COMPACT_ATOMS: atom_id res chain seq x y z
N MET A 1 1.37 7.20 13.14
CA MET A 1 1.06 8.21 12.12
C MET A 1 -0.44 8.13 11.92
N ASP A 2 -1.14 9.24 12.02
CA ASP A 2 -2.58 9.33 11.76
C ASP A 2 -2.79 9.35 10.23
N LEU A 3 -2.95 8.17 9.62
CA LEU A 3 -3.01 7.96 8.17
C LEU A 3 -4.38 8.30 7.59
N ASP A 4 -5.44 8.31 8.38
CA ASP A 4 -6.80 8.65 7.90
C ASP A 4 -7.40 9.89 8.58
N GLU A 5 -6.58 10.64 9.31
CA GLU A 5 -6.90 11.90 9.98
C GLU A 5 -8.05 11.75 11.00
N ASN A 6 -8.15 10.57 11.65
CA ASN A 6 -9.18 10.29 12.64
C ASN A 6 -8.77 10.66 14.08
N GLY A 7 -7.54 11.12 14.28
CA GLY A 7 -6.97 11.47 15.58
C GLY A 7 -6.33 10.31 16.35
N SER A 8 -6.27 9.12 15.76
CA SER A 8 -5.58 7.93 16.28
C SER A 8 -4.47 7.51 15.32
N ASP A 9 -3.30 7.22 15.86
CA ASP A 9 -2.19 6.73 15.06
C ASP A 9 -2.42 5.28 14.58
N GLU A 10 -2.07 5.01 13.32
CA GLU A 10 -1.83 3.67 12.80
C GLU A 10 -0.40 3.19 13.06
N LEU A 11 -0.28 1.87 13.28
CA LEU A 11 0.99 1.16 13.31
C LEU A 11 1.27 0.61 11.91
N VAL A 12 2.34 1.10 11.30
CA VAL A 12 2.85 0.64 10.00
C VAL A 12 4.12 -0.16 10.22
N ILE A 13 4.16 -1.38 9.70
CA ILE A 13 5.33 -2.26 9.75
C ILE A 13 5.91 -2.34 8.34
N LEU A 14 7.19 -2.03 8.21
CA LEU A 14 7.92 -2.13 6.94
C LEU A 14 8.73 -3.44 6.87
N ASN A 15 8.92 -3.97 5.66
CA ASN A 15 9.86 -5.06 5.40
C ASN A 15 11.32 -4.53 5.35
N SER A 16 12.28 -5.41 5.07
CA SER A 16 13.70 -5.03 4.97
C SER A 16 14.04 -4.09 3.81
N ASP A 17 13.17 -4.04 2.80
CA ASP A 17 13.33 -3.23 1.60
C ASP A 17 12.66 -1.85 1.74
N GLY A 18 11.93 -1.63 2.84
CA GLY A 18 11.21 -0.39 3.14
C GLY A 18 9.74 -0.41 2.73
N ASP A 19 9.26 -1.48 2.09
CA ASP A 19 7.85 -1.60 1.71
C ASP A 19 6.96 -1.85 2.94
N VAL A 20 5.73 -1.35 2.89
CA VAL A 20 4.67 -1.67 3.84
C VAL A 20 4.37 -3.16 3.82
N TYR A 21 4.56 -3.80 4.97
CA TYR A 21 4.27 -5.23 5.17
C TYR A 21 2.94 -5.46 5.88
N ASP A 22 2.68 -4.75 6.97
CA ASP A 22 1.42 -4.82 7.73
C ASP A 22 0.98 -3.40 8.14
N ILE A 23 -0.33 -3.18 8.23
CA ILE A 23 -0.90 -1.99 8.90
C ILE A 23 -1.95 -2.44 9.93
N TYR A 24 -1.84 -1.87 11.13
CA TYR A 24 -2.79 -2.07 12.22
C TYR A 24 -3.38 -0.74 12.68
N ILE A 25 -4.65 -0.79 13.07
CA ILE A 25 -5.38 0.34 13.65
C ILE A 25 -5.87 -0.02 15.05
N GLN A 26 -6.18 0.98 15.88
CA GLN A 26 -7.01 0.81 17.06
C GLN A 26 -8.43 1.26 16.76
N LYS A 27 -9.42 0.37 16.88
CA LYS A 27 -10.83 0.69 16.67
C LYS A 27 -11.71 -0.10 17.63
N ASP A 28 -12.65 0.60 18.27
CA ASP A 28 -13.57 0.02 19.27
C ASP A 28 -12.82 -0.65 20.44
N GLY A 29 -11.69 -0.09 20.86
CA GLY A 29 -10.83 -0.64 21.92
C GLY A 29 -10.05 -1.89 21.53
N GLN A 30 -10.00 -2.26 20.25
CA GLN A 30 -9.27 -3.43 19.75
C GLN A 30 -8.24 -3.04 18.70
N ILE A 31 -7.12 -3.78 18.66
CA ILE A 31 -6.16 -3.70 17.56
C ILE A 31 -6.65 -4.57 16.41
N LYS A 32 -6.77 -3.98 15.22
CA LYS A 32 -7.23 -4.66 14.01
C LYS A 32 -6.18 -4.52 12.91
N LYS A 33 -5.77 -5.65 12.32
CA LYS A 33 -4.98 -5.64 11.09
C LYS A 33 -5.89 -5.26 9.92
N ILE A 34 -5.48 -4.29 9.12
CA ILE A 34 -6.27 -3.80 7.97
C ILE A 34 -5.57 -4.02 6.63
N PHE A 35 -4.25 -4.19 6.62
CA PHE A 35 -3.45 -4.43 5.42
C PHE A 35 -2.39 -5.48 5.71
N GLN A 36 -2.09 -6.32 4.71
CA GLN A 36 -0.98 -7.27 4.74
C GLN A 36 -0.47 -7.56 3.32
N SER A 37 0.83 -7.39 3.12
CA SER A 37 1.53 -7.97 1.97
C SER A 37 1.75 -9.47 2.21
N SER A 38 1.36 -10.32 1.26
CA SER A 38 1.28 -11.77 1.48
C SER A 38 2.61 -12.50 1.25
N ASN A 39 3.53 -11.93 0.46
CA ASN A 39 4.84 -12.53 0.18
C ASN A 39 5.86 -11.50 -0.35
N TYR A 40 7.12 -11.93 -0.54
CA TYR A 40 8.25 -11.10 -0.98
C TYR A 40 8.16 -10.58 -2.42
N ARG A 41 7.19 -11.02 -3.23
CA ARG A 41 6.94 -10.52 -4.60
C ARG A 41 5.90 -9.42 -4.63
N GLU A 42 5.48 -8.97 -3.46
CA GLU A 42 4.55 -7.88 -3.27
C GLU A 42 5.33 -6.70 -2.70
N GLY A 43 5.03 -5.51 -3.22
CA GLY A 43 5.52 -4.24 -2.70
C GLY A 43 4.32 -3.37 -2.39
N ALA A 44 4.39 -2.61 -1.31
CA ALA A 44 3.36 -1.65 -0.96
C ALA A 44 4.00 -0.41 -0.35
N TRP A 45 3.43 0.75 -0.65
CA TRP A 45 3.93 2.02 -0.16
C TRP A 45 2.78 2.97 0.18
N LEU A 46 3.08 3.90 1.09
CA LEU A 46 2.14 4.95 1.45
C LEU A 46 2.19 6.04 0.39
N VAL A 47 1.01 6.55 0.06
CA VAL A 47 0.80 7.53 -1.01
C VAL A 47 0.05 8.71 -0.42
N GLU A 48 0.39 9.92 -0.88
CA GLU A 48 -0.31 11.14 -0.50
C GLU A 48 -1.84 11.02 -0.62
N GLY A 49 -2.57 11.60 0.34
CA GLY A 49 -4.04 11.59 0.36
C GLY A 49 -4.66 10.34 1.01
N ASN A 50 -3.99 9.78 2.02
CA ASN A 50 -4.46 8.65 2.84
C ASN A 50 -4.59 7.37 2.00
N LEU A 51 -3.67 7.19 1.05
CA LEU A 51 -3.67 6.10 0.09
C LEU A 51 -2.56 5.09 0.40
N ILE A 52 -2.84 3.83 0.07
CA ILE A 52 -1.87 2.74 0.07
C ILE A 52 -1.88 2.16 -1.34
N CYS A 53 -0.73 2.18 -2.01
CA CYS A 53 -0.57 1.47 -3.27
C CYS A 53 0.09 0.12 -2.99
N HIS A 54 -0.48 -0.93 -3.56
CA HIS A 54 -0.02 -2.31 -3.41
C HIS A 54 0.12 -2.94 -4.78
N ARG A 55 1.30 -3.48 -5.04
CA ARG A 55 1.61 -4.26 -6.23
C ARG A 55 1.84 -5.70 -5.82
N ALA A 56 1.19 -6.62 -6.54
CA ALA A 56 1.42 -8.04 -6.41
C ALA A 56 1.75 -8.66 -7.77
N THR A 57 2.85 -9.42 -7.83
CA THR A 57 3.21 -10.17 -9.04
C THR A 57 3.13 -11.67 -8.78
N GLY A 58 2.23 -12.33 -9.49
CA GLY A 58 2.11 -13.78 -9.55
C GLY A 58 3.11 -14.41 -10.51
N GLY A 59 3.29 -15.73 -10.38
CA GLY A 59 3.99 -16.50 -11.40
C GLY A 59 3.26 -16.46 -12.76
N ALA A 60 3.98 -16.80 -13.84
CA ALA A 60 3.43 -16.91 -15.19
C ALA A 60 2.87 -15.63 -15.85
N GLY A 61 3.27 -14.45 -15.36
CA GLY A 61 2.97 -13.16 -15.99
C GLY A 61 1.65 -12.55 -15.56
N TYR A 62 1.23 -12.82 -14.33
CA TYR A 62 0.08 -12.20 -13.67
C TYR A 62 0.54 -11.07 -12.76
N HIS A 63 -0.06 -9.90 -12.89
CA HIS A 63 0.28 -8.70 -12.14
C HIS A 63 -1.00 -8.01 -11.68
N VAL A 64 -0.97 -7.49 -10.45
CA VAL A 64 -2.04 -6.66 -9.89
C VAL A 64 -1.41 -5.42 -9.30
N ILE A 65 -2.02 -4.27 -9.54
CA ILE A 65 -1.81 -3.05 -8.77
C ILE A 65 -3.17 -2.64 -8.20
N SER A 66 -3.21 -2.34 -6.91
CA SER A 66 -4.42 -1.90 -6.21
C SER A 66 -4.10 -0.71 -5.32
N VAL A 67 -4.98 0.27 -5.33
CA VAL A 67 -4.86 1.49 -4.54
C VAL A 67 -6.04 1.54 -3.61
N TYR A 68 -5.74 1.62 -2.33
CA TYR A 68 -6.72 1.67 -1.26
C TYR A 68 -6.68 3.03 -0.61
N LYS A 69 -7.85 3.57 -0.26
CA LYS A 69 -7.95 4.69 0.66
C LYS A 69 -8.30 4.18 2.04
N LEU A 70 -7.55 4.61 3.05
CA LEU A 70 -7.91 4.40 4.43
C LEU A 70 -8.91 5.48 4.83
N GLU A 71 -10.11 5.07 5.24
CA GLU A 71 -11.14 5.98 5.75
C GLU A 71 -11.84 5.35 6.94
N ASN A 72 -11.79 6.03 8.10
CA ASN A 72 -12.46 5.60 9.32
C ASN A 72 -12.05 4.17 9.72
N GLY A 73 -10.76 3.88 9.67
CA GLY A 73 -10.18 2.58 10.01
C GLY A 73 -10.61 1.44 9.09
N SER A 74 -10.84 1.70 7.80
CA SER A 74 -11.18 0.67 6.81
C SER A 74 -10.62 1.02 5.44
N LEU A 75 -10.10 0.00 4.73
CA LEU A 75 -9.60 0.16 3.37
C LEU A 75 -10.75 0.09 2.36
N LYS A 76 -10.80 1.08 1.47
CA LYS A 76 -11.68 1.09 0.30
C LYS A 76 -10.85 1.10 -0.97
N THR A 77 -11.13 0.18 -1.88
CA THR A 77 -10.49 0.18 -3.21
C THR A 77 -10.90 1.43 -3.98
N VAL A 78 -9.91 2.22 -4.41
CA VAL A 78 -10.08 3.41 -5.26
C VAL A 78 -9.86 3.04 -6.71
N GLU A 79 -8.78 2.31 -6.98
CA GLU A 79 -8.36 1.92 -8.32
C GLU A 79 -7.69 0.54 -8.24
N SER A 80 -7.90 -0.31 -9.23
CA SER A 80 -7.24 -1.61 -9.30
C SER A 80 -7.16 -2.06 -10.75
N LEU A 81 -6.03 -2.64 -11.13
CA LEU A 81 -5.79 -3.19 -12.44
C LEU A 81 -5.11 -4.55 -12.32
N THR A 82 -5.63 -5.51 -13.08
CA THR A 82 -5.08 -6.86 -13.20
C THR A 82 -4.62 -7.08 -14.64
N VAL A 83 -3.38 -7.51 -14.80
CA VAL A 83 -2.79 -7.88 -16.09
C VAL A 83 -2.35 -9.33 -16.06
N ASP A 84 -2.90 -10.13 -16.95
CA ASP A 84 -2.34 -11.40 -17.39
C ASP A 84 -1.71 -11.18 -18.76
N THR A 85 -0.38 -11.24 -18.82
CA THR A 85 0.39 -11.01 -20.05
C THR A 85 0.08 -11.97 -21.20
N LYS A 86 -0.70 -13.03 -20.96
CA LYS A 86 -1.22 -13.95 -22.00
C LYS A 86 -2.63 -13.60 -22.46
N VAL A 87 -3.39 -12.83 -21.69
CA VAL A 87 -4.81 -12.52 -21.94
C VAL A 87 -5.01 -11.07 -22.35
N ASN A 88 -4.43 -10.13 -21.62
CA ASN A 88 -4.59 -8.68 -21.83
C ASN A 88 -3.23 -7.96 -21.78
N ARG A 89 -2.28 -8.44 -22.59
CA ARG A 89 -0.91 -7.92 -22.63
C ARG A 89 -0.85 -6.41 -22.90
N GLU A 90 -1.77 -5.90 -23.71
CA GLU A 90 -1.90 -4.49 -24.05
C GLU A 90 -2.10 -3.59 -22.81
N ASP A 91 -2.66 -4.12 -21.72
CA ASP A 91 -2.85 -3.39 -20.46
C ASP A 91 -1.54 -3.24 -19.66
N THR A 92 -0.44 -3.87 -20.09
CA THR A 92 0.88 -3.68 -19.44
C THR A 92 1.33 -2.22 -19.46
N GLY A 93 0.96 -1.45 -20.50
CA GLY A 93 1.24 -0.01 -20.54
C GLY A 93 0.51 0.75 -19.42
N LYS A 94 -0.78 0.46 -19.24
CA LYS A 94 -1.61 1.06 -18.18
C LYS A 94 -1.13 0.68 -16.78
N LEU A 95 -0.67 -0.57 -16.61
CA LEU A 95 -0.06 -1.03 -15.38
C LEU A 95 1.17 -0.19 -15.02
N ASN A 96 2.07 0.02 -15.98
CA ASN A 96 3.27 0.82 -15.77
C ASN A 96 2.94 2.29 -15.50
N GLU A 97 1.96 2.86 -16.22
CA GLU A 97 1.49 4.23 -16.00
C GLU A 97 0.91 4.41 -14.58
N MET A 98 0.11 3.44 -14.12
CA MET A 98 -0.46 3.45 -12.78
C MET A 98 0.62 3.28 -11.71
N GLU A 99 1.58 2.36 -11.90
CA GLU A 99 2.71 2.17 -10.99
C GLU A 99 3.54 3.46 -10.88
N GLN A 100 3.85 4.11 -12.01
CA GLN A 100 4.58 5.37 -12.01
C GLN A 100 3.80 6.49 -11.31
N LYS A 101 2.52 6.67 -11.64
CA LYS A 101 1.64 7.67 -11.02
C LYS A 101 1.68 7.59 -9.50
N TYR A 102 1.58 6.40 -8.93
CA TYR A 102 1.54 6.21 -7.48
C TYR A 102 2.93 6.19 -6.84
N SER A 103 3.98 5.84 -7.57
CA SER A 103 5.37 5.98 -7.12
C SER A 103 5.77 7.46 -7.01
N ASP A 104 5.33 8.29 -7.95
CA ASP A 104 5.59 9.74 -7.94
C ASP A 104 4.93 10.45 -6.74
N MET A 105 3.91 9.83 -6.15
CA MET A 105 3.17 10.31 -4.98
C MET A 105 3.55 9.55 -3.69
N GLU A 106 4.61 8.74 -3.74
CA GLU A 106 5.07 8.00 -2.58
C GLU A 106 5.50 8.94 -1.45
N MET A 107 4.97 8.68 -0.26
CA MET A 107 5.32 9.44 0.94
C MET A 107 6.70 9.02 1.43
N ASN A 108 7.62 9.97 1.51
CA ASN A 108 8.89 9.77 2.21
C ASN A 108 8.65 9.74 3.71
N VAL A 109 8.37 8.56 4.26
CA VAL A 109 8.27 8.37 5.72
C VAL A 109 9.68 8.32 6.29
N LEU A 110 10.24 9.48 6.59
CA LEU A 110 11.48 9.59 7.34
C LEU A 110 11.23 9.12 8.78
N PHE A 111 11.51 7.86 9.06
CA PHE A 111 11.65 7.38 10.42
C PHE A 111 12.95 7.95 11.00
N ASN A 112 12.85 9.02 11.78
CA ASN A 112 13.93 9.42 12.68
C ASN A 112 13.93 8.42 13.84
N PRO A 113 14.91 7.49 13.92
CA PRO A 113 14.79 6.35 14.83
C PRO A 113 14.77 6.77 16.30
N LEU A 114 15.33 7.93 16.64
CA LEU A 114 15.37 8.49 17.98
C LEU A 114 15.50 10.01 17.83
N SER A 115 14.52 10.79 18.32
CA SER A 115 14.89 12.11 18.83
C SER A 115 15.61 11.82 20.15
N GLU A 116 16.94 11.85 20.12
CA GLU A 116 17.70 11.96 21.36
C GLU A 116 17.28 13.28 22.01
N SER A 117 16.63 13.16 23.16
CA SER A 117 16.24 14.24 24.07
C SER A 117 17.42 15.05 24.56
#